data_AF-A0A0F5K3M2-F1
#
_entry.id   AF-A0A0F5K3M2-F1
#
_cell.length_a   1.000
_cell.length_b   1.000
_cell.length_c   1.000
_cell.angle_alpha   90.00
_cell.angle_beta   90.00
_cell.angle_gamma   90.00
#
_symmetry.space_group_name_H-M   'P 1'
#
loop_
_entity.id
_entity.type
_entity.pdbx_description
1 polymer ?
#
loop_
_entity_poly.entity_id
_entity_poly.type
_entity_poly.pdbx_seq_one_letter_code
_entity_poly.pdbx_strand_id
1 'polypeptide(L)'
;MKDKHNEQILLLTATINPLRGIDNLRHIDPEARLREYAKALSFYLSQMKSNERLVFCENSGSDLTELQKVVAEHGAQDNVEFLSFFGNDFPPSNGRGYGEFKLIQYAMENSRFIRGTSPTQTAIWKITGRYIVANLRQIIDSAPNEFKVYCNYRDYPKKGWMDLYLVAWTPQGWDQYLDQVYHELIDSPDGLVVAEHLVRRRLDARGFKGPCRLRATPELIGVRGADAKGYHSGKNRYKFMLRKTLRVVTPWWWI
;
A
#
# COMPACT_ATOMS: atom_id res chain seq x y z
N MET A 1 -23.58 -10.78 -17.04
CA MET A 1 -23.00 -10.24 -15.78
C MET A 1 -21.56 -9.90 -16.10
N LYS A 2 -21.07 -8.71 -15.76
CA LYS A 2 -19.67 -8.35 -15.99
C LYS A 2 -18.80 -9.05 -14.94
N ASP A 3 -17.78 -9.75 -15.40
CA ASP A 3 -16.90 -10.56 -14.55
C ASP A 3 -16.06 -9.67 -13.62
N LYS A 4 -15.80 -10.18 -12.42
CA LYS A 4 -14.90 -9.55 -11.44
C LYS A 4 -13.47 -9.58 -11.98
N HIS A 5 -12.59 -8.67 -11.56
CA HIS A 5 -11.15 -8.78 -11.87
C HIS A 5 -10.64 -10.20 -11.57
N ASN A 6 -10.24 -10.92 -12.61
CA ASN A 6 -9.95 -12.35 -12.55
C ASN A 6 -8.55 -12.64 -11.99
N GLU A 7 -7.64 -11.66 -12.06
CA GLU A 7 -6.28 -11.76 -11.54
C GLU A 7 -6.07 -10.77 -10.40
N GLN A 8 -5.36 -11.20 -9.36
CA GLN A 8 -5.04 -10.37 -8.20
C GLN A 8 -3.53 -10.42 -7.96
N ILE A 9 -2.91 -9.25 -7.84
CA ILE A 9 -1.50 -9.10 -7.49
C ILE A 9 -1.41 -8.36 -6.16
N LEU A 10 -0.69 -8.91 -5.19
CA LEU A 10 -0.31 -8.19 -3.98
C LEU A 10 1.02 -7.48 -4.24
N LEU A 11 1.08 -6.16 -4.10
CA LEU A 11 2.33 -5.39 -4.18
C LEU A 11 2.73 -4.96 -2.77
N LEU A 12 3.73 -5.63 -2.20
CA LEU A 12 4.30 -5.26 -0.91
C LEU A 12 5.46 -4.28 -1.13
N THR A 13 5.32 -3.06 -0.61
CA THR A 13 6.36 -2.03 -0.72
C THR A 13 7.28 -2.03 0.49
N ALA A 14 8.58 -1.92 0.26
CA ALA A 14 9.59 -2.03 1.29
C ALA A 14 10.72 -1.00 1.15
N THR A 15 11.13 -0.49 2.30
CA THR A 15 12.42 0.15 2.53
C THR A 15 12.99 -0.51 3.77
N ILE A 16 13.97 -1.40 3.63
CA ILE A 16 14.61 -2.11 4.74
C ILE A 16 15.61 -1.20 5.43
N ASN A 17 16.50 -0.58 4.64
CA ASN A 17 17.50 0.35 5.12
C ASN A 17 17.14 1.80 4.71
N PRO A 18 16.34 2.53 5.50
CA PRO A 18 15.97 3.89 5.14
C PRO A 18 17.16 4.85 5.27
N LEU A 19 17.22 5.85 4.39
CA LEU A 19 18.21 6.91 4.51
C LEU A 19 18.07 7.65 5.85
N ARG A 20 19.22 7.94 6.47
CA ARG A 20 19.30 8.79 7.65
C ARG A 20 18.97 10.23 7.26
N GLY A 21 18.31 10.99 8.13
CA GLY A 21 17.98 12.40 7.89
C GLY A 21 16.63 12.65 7.20
N ILE A 22 15.80 11.63 7.00
CA ILE A 22 14.38 11.83 6.65
C ILE A 22 13.63 12.25 7.93
N ASP A 23 12.98 13.41 7.90
CA ASP A 23 12.25 13.95 9.05
C ASP A 23 11.21 12.98 9.61
N ASN A 24 11.09 12.96 10.94
CA ASN A 24 10.13 12.13 11.70
C ASN A 24 10.24 10.60 11.50
N LEU A 25 11.36 10.07 10.99
CA LEU A 25 11.57 8.63 10.91
C LEU A 25 12.16 8.08 12.22
N ARG A 26 11.30 7.55 13.10
CA ARG A 26 11.71 6.99 14.40
C ARG A 26 12.07 5.50 14.35
N HIS A 27 11.60 4.80 13.32
CA HIS A 27 11.81 3.36 13.13
C HIS A 27 12.79 3.10 11.99
N ILE A 28 14.08 3.22 12.31
CA ILE A 28 15.20 3.18 11.36
C ILE A 28 16.05 1.90 11.44
N ASP A 29 15.86 1.06 12.45
CA ASP A 29 16.63 -0.18 12.62
C ASP A 29 16.31 -1.17 11.47
N PRO A 30 17.28 -1.44 10.57
CA PRO A 30 17.07 -2.33 9.44
C PRO A 30 16.71 -3.76 9.85
N GLU A 31 17.27 -4.28 10.95
CA GLU A 31 16.98 -5.64 11.39
C GLU A 31 15.55 -5.76 11.93
N ALA A 32 15.10 -4.80 12.75
CA ALA A 32 13.71 -4.75 13.19
C ALA A 32 12.76 -4.65 12.00
N ARG A 33 13.09 -3.84 10.99
CA ARG A 33 12.27 -3.71 9.78
C ARG A 33 12.24 -5.01 8.97
N LEU A 34 13.38 -5.68 8.80
CA LEU A 34 13.45 -6.97 8.11
C LEU A 34 12.55 -8.01 8.80
N ARG A 35 12.58 -8.09 10.13
CA ARG A 35 11.68 -8.96 10.91
C ARG A 35 10.19 -8.61 10.70
N GLU A 36 9.86 -7.32 10.64
CA GLU A 36 8.50 -6.86 10.34
C GLU A 36 8.04 -7.26 8.92
N TYR A 37 8.90 -7.09 7.90
CA TYR A 37 8.61 -7.52 6.54
C TYR A 37 8.45 -9.04 6.44
N ALA A 38 9.36 -9.81 7.06
CA ALA A 38 9.29 -11.27 7.07
C ALA A 38 7.98 -11.77 7.68
N LYS A 39 7.59 -11.19 8.82
CA LYS A 39 6.32 -11.50 9.48
C LYS A 39 5.11 -11.17 8.61
N ALA A 40 5.09 -10.00 7.98
CA ALA A 40 3.99 -9.60 7.11
C ALA A 40 3.93 -10.44 5.83
N LEU A 41 5.09 -10.73 5.22
CA LEU A 41 5.21 -11.59 4.05
C LEU A 41 4.66 -12.99 4.34
N SER A 42 5.09 -13.64 5.42
CA SER A 42 4.56 -14.95 5.83
C SER A 42 3.03 -14.91 6.03
N PHE A 43 2.49 -13.85 6.66
CA PHE A 43 1.05 -13.69 6.76
C PHE A 43 0.38 -13.65 5.38
N TYR A 44 0.86 -12.84 4.44
CA TYR A 44 0.23 -12.73 3.13
C TYR A 44 0.35 -14.04 2.33
N LEU A 45 1.50 -14.71 2.36
CA LEU A 45 1.68 -16.02 1.71
C LEU A 45 0.66 -17.05 2.21
N SER A 46 0.37 -17.07 3.52
CA SER A 46 -0.63 -17.97 4.10
C SER A 46 -2.08 -17.68 3.67
N GLN A 47 -2.35 -16.49 3.13
CA GLN A 47 -3.68 -16.04 2.72
C GLN A 47 -3.87 -16.04 1.21
N MET A 48 -2.81 -16.27 0.44
CA MET A 48 -2.85 -16.24 -1.02
C MET A 48 -3.67 -17.41 -1.57
N LYS A 49 -4.50 -17.12 -2.58
CA LYS A 49 -5.12 -18.15 -3.42
C LYS A 49 -4.15 -18.57 -4.52
N SER A 50 -4.35 -19.77 -5.07
CA SER A 50 -3.44 -20.36 -6.09
C SER A 50 -3.29 -19.53 -7.37
N ASN A 51 -4.28 -18.71 -7.70
CA ASN A 51 -4.28 -17.81 -8.87
C ASN A 51 -3.74 -16.41 -8.57
N GLU A 52 -3.26 -16.14 -7.35
CA GLU A 52 -2.72 -14.85 -6.96
C GLU A 52 -1.19 -14.84 -7.07
N ARG A 53 -0.65 -13.65 -7.35
CA ARG A 53 0.79 -13.40 -7.38
C ARG A 53 1.15 -12.31 -6.37
N LEU A 54 2.40 -12.29 -5.95
CA LEU A 54 2.93 -11.29 -5.05
C LEU A 54 4.20 -10.68 -5.64
N VAL A 55 4.27 -9.35 -5.62
CA VAL A 55 5.46 -8.58 -5.94
C VAL A 55 5.94 -7.94 -4.65
N PHE A 56 7.16 -8.25 -4.23
CA PHE A 56 7.83 -7.58 -3.13
C PHE A 56 8.86 -6.61 -3.71
N CYS A 57 8.62 -5.31 -3.56
CA CYS A 57 9.48 -4.29 -4.14
C CYS A 57 10.17 -3.49 -3.03
N GLU A 58 11.50 -3.53 -3.02
CA GLU A 58 12.38 -2.94 -2.03
C GLU A 58 13.27 -1.87 -2.67
N ASN A 59 13.35 -0.68 -2.06
CA ASN A 59 14.02 0.48 -2.68
C ASN A 59 15.31 0.96 -1.98
N SER A 60 15.82 0.25 -0.97
CA SER A 60 17.11 0.56 -0.35
C SER A 60 18.29 -0.22 -0.92
N GLY A 61 18.04 -1.17 -1.82
CA GLY A 61 19.05 -2.06 -2.38
C GLY A 61 19.52 -3.10 -1.36
N SER A 62 18.66 -3.45 -0.39
CA SER A 62 19.01 -4.43 0.65
C SER A 62 18.99 -5.85 0.09
N ASP A 63 19.80 -6.72 0.70
CA ASP A 63 19.75 -8.16 0.45
C ASP A 63 18.39 -8.73 0.93
N LEU A 64 17.76 -9.53 0.07
CA LEU A 64 16.44 -10.12 0.30
C LEU A 64 16.50 -11.63 0.57
N THR A 65 17.70 -12.21 0.74
CA THR A 65 17.90 -13.65 0.95
C THR A 65 17.02 -14.21 2.08
N GLU A 66 16.93 -13.53 3.22
CA GLU A 66 16.08 -13.96 4.34
C GLU A 66 14.58 -13.98 3.98
N LEU A 67 14.11 -13.03 3.17
CA LEU A 67 12.72 -12.99 2.72
C LEU A 67 12.44 -14.07 1.66
N GLN A 68 13.42 -14.39 0.82
CA GLN A 68 13.33 -15.48 -0.14
C GLN A 68 13.23 -16.85 0.56
N LYS A 69 13.94 -17.04 1.70
CA LYS A 69 13.77 -18.23 2.53
C LYS A 69 12.34 -18.37 3.05
N VAL A 70 11.74 -17.28 3.55
CA VAL A 70 10.33 -17.28 3.98
C VAL A 70 9.39 -17.72 2.85
N VAL A 71 9.62 -17.27 1.61
CA VAL A 71 8.84 -17.70 0.45
C VAL A 71 9.01 -19.20 0.17
N ALA A 72 10.26 -19.70 0.24
CA ALA A 72 10.56 -21.11 0.01
C ALA A 72 9.91 -22.02 1.07
N GLU A 73 9.87 -21.60 2.34
CA GLU A 73 9.18 -22.32 3.42
C GLU A 73 7.67 -22.45 3.18
N HIS A 74 7.07 -21.55 2.39
CA HIS A 74 5.66 -21.60 2.02
C HIS A 74 5.43 -22.28 0.67
N GLY A 75 6.47 -22.74 -0.03
CA GLY A 75 6.36 -23.35 -1.36
C GLY A 75 5.82 -22.41 -2.43
N ALA A 76 6.04 -21.10 -2.28
CA ALA A 76 5.42 -20.06 -3.11
C ALA A 76 6.40 -19.38 -4.10
N GLN A 77 7.54 -20.01 -4.40
CA GLN A 77 8.61 -19.43 -5.22
C GLN A 77 8.14 -18.99 -6.61
N ASP A 78 7.20 -19.72 -7.21
CA ASP A 78 6.66 -19.41 -8.54
C ASP A 78 5.58 -18.30 -8.51
N ASN A 79 5.05 -17.99 -7.33
CA ASN A 79 4.01 -16.97 -7.12
C ASN A 79 4.57 -15.64 -6.64
N VAL A 80 5.86 -15.57 -6.28
CA VAL A 80 6.49 -14.36 -5.74
C VAL A 80 7.58 -13.84 -6.67
N GLU A 81 7.54 -12.54 -6.90
CA GLU A 81 8.60 -11.79 -7.58
C GLU A 81 9.22 -10.80 -6.61
N PHE A 82 10.55 -10.79 -6.54
CA PHE A 82 11.31 -9.81 -5.77
C PHE A 82 11.95 -8.79 -6.70
N LEU A 83 11.78 -7.51 -6.38
CA LEU A 83 12.48 -6.40 -6.99
C LEU A 83 13.27 -5.68 -5.89
N SER A 84 14.59 -5.57 -6.03
CA SER A 84 15.45 -4.80 -5.13
C SER A 84 16.28 -3.83 -5.96
N PHE A 85 16.22 -2.54 -5.63
CA PHE A 85 16.99 -1.51 -6.32
C PHE A 85 17.31 -0.36 -5.36
N PHE A 86 18.30 0.45 -5.71
CA PHE A 86 18.60 1.66 -4.97
C PHE A 86 17.75 2.83 -5.50
N GLY A 87 16.59 3.06 -4.88
CA GLY A 87 15.60 4.05 -5.30
C GLY A 87 15.48 5.28 -4.40
N ASN A 88 16.33 5.38 -3.37
CA ASN A 88 16.36 6.48 -2.42
C ASN A 88 17.30 7.63 -2.85
N ASP A 89 17.70 7.66 -4.12
CA ASP A 89 18.46 8.70 -4.82
C ASP A 89 17.61 9.98 -5.05
N PHE A 90 17.13 10.59 -3.97
CA PHE A 90 16.41 11.86 -4.02
C PHE A 90 16.67 12.70 -2.77
N PRO A 91 16.50 14.03 -2.83
CA PRO A 91 16.67 14.90 -1.67
C PRO A 91 15.73 14.47 -0.53
N PRO A 92 16.20 14.34 0.73
CA PRO A 92 15.35 13.97 1.86
C PRO A 92 14.12 14.88 2.05
N SER A 93 14.20 16.13 1.59
CA SER A 93 13.11 17.11 1.57
C SER A 93 11.90 16.71 0.73
N ASN A 94 12.07 15.79 -0.24
CA ASN A 94 10.93 15.29 -1.03
C ASN A 94 10.00 14.41 -0.19
N GLY A 95 10.47 13.93 0.97
CA GLY A 95 9.64 13.24 1.93
C GLY A 95 9.33 11.80 1.56
N ARG A 96 8.50 11.16 2.40
CA ARG A 96 8.26 9.72 2.35
C ARG A 96 7.30 9.31 1.25
N GLY A 97 6.36 10.18 0.89
CA GLY A 97 5.41 9.95 -0.20
C GLY A 97 6.10 9.81 -1.55
N TYR A 98 7.04 10.70 -1.82
CA TYR A 98 7.88 10.66 -3.01
C TYR A 98 8.57 9.29 -3.16
N GLY A 99 9.29 8.86 -2.12
CA GLY A 99 10.01 7.58 -2.15
C GLY A 99 9.09 6.37 -2.33
N GLU A 100 7.93 6.37 -1.67
CA GLU A 100 6.94 5.30 -1.81
C GLU A 100 6.39 5.20 -3.23
N PHE A 101 6.01 6.32 -3.85
CA PHE A 101 5.46 6.28 -5.22
C PHE A 101 6.53 6.11 -6.29
N LYS A 102 7.78 6.55 -6.07
CA LYS A 102 8.91 6.20 -6.93
C LYS A 102 9.18 4.69 -6.90
N LEU A 103 9.09 4.06 -5.72
CA LEU A 103 9.16 2.60 -5.58
C LEU A 103 8.02 1.91 -6.35
N ILE A 104 6.78 2.38 -6.18
CA ILE A 104 5.64 1.80 -6.89
C ILE A 104 5.80 1.97 -8.41
N GLN A 105 6.24 3.14 -8.89
CA GLN A 105 6.52 3.37 -10.31
C GLN A 105 7.51 2.32 -10.83
N TYR A 106 8.63 2.11 -10.12
CA TYR A 106 9.61 1.09 -10.48
C TYR A 106 8.99 -0.31 -10.56
N ALA A 107 8.13 -0.67 -9.60
CA ALA A 107 7.43 -1.97 -9.63
C ALA A 107 6.51 -2.10 -10.86
N MET A 108 5.76 -1.06 -11.20
CA MET A 108 4.88 -1.06 -12.38
C MET A 108 5.66 -1.23 -13.69
N GLU A 109 6.86 -0.64 -13.78
CA GLU A 109 7.71 -0.64 -14.98
C GLU A 109 8.58 -1.90 -15.13
N ASN A 110 8.90 -2.59 -14.02
CA ASN A 110 9.90 -3.65 -14.01
C ASN A 110 9.37 -5.02 -13.58
N SER A 111 8.23 -5.10 -12.88
CA SER A 111 7.66 -6.40 -12.49
C SER A 111 7.17 -7.18 -13.71
N ARG A 112 7.70 -8.39 -13.89
CA ARG A 112 7.23 -9.34 -14.91
C ARG A 112 5.79 -9.75 -14.64
N PHE A 113 5.40 -9.88 -13.37
CA PHE A 113 4.04 -10.22 -13.00
C PHE A 113 3.07 -9.12 -13.37
N ILE A 114 3.35 -7.86 -13.04
CA ILE A 114 2.47 -6.74 -13.37
C ILE A 114 2.40 -6.55 -14.89
N ARG A 115 3.54 -6.53 -15.58
CA ARG A 115 3.60 -6.26 -17.03
C ARG A 115 3.01 -7.38 -17.89
N GLY A 116 2.98 -8.61 -17.40
CA GLY A 116 2.42 -9.76 -18.09
C GLY A 116 0.90 -9.91 -17.93
N THR A 117 0.21 -8.94 -17.31
CA THR A 117 -1.22 -9.06 -16.99
C THR A 117 -2.12 -8.24 -17.91
N SER A 118 -3.43 -8.52 -17.86
CA SER A 118 -4.43 -7.73 -18.57
C SER A 118 -4.65 -6.36 -17.89
N PRO A 119 -4.47 -5.23 -18.61
CA PRO A 119 -4.60 -3.90 -18.02
C PRO A 119 -5.96 -3.56 -17.41
N THR A 120 -7.00 -4.31 -17.75
CA THR A 120 -8.38 -4.07 -17.31
C THR A 120 -8.99 -5.21 -16.50
N GLN A 121 -8.31 -6.35 -16.33
CA GLN A 121 -8.82 -7.53 -15.61
C GLN A 121 -7.98 -7.91 -14.38
N THR A 122 -6.91 -7.18 -14.15
CA THR A 122 -5.97 -7.43 -13.05
C THR A 122 -6.05 -6.31 -12.04
N ALA A 123 -6.31 -6.65 -10.78
CA ALA A 123 -6.26 -5.72 -9.68
C ALA A 123 -4.95 -5.90 -8.91
N ILE A 124 -4.20 -4.82 -8.77
CA ILE A 124 -2.96 -4.72 -8.00
C ILE A 124 -3.32 -4.09 -6.65
N TRP A 125 -3.06 -4.80 -5.57
CA TRP A 125 -3.29 -4.37 -4.19
C TRP A 125 -1.98 -3.99 -3.56
N LYS A 126 -1.67 -2.69 -3.59
CA LYS A 126 -0.51 -2.14 -2.92
C LYS A 126 -0.74 -2.13 -1.41
N ILE A 127 0.24 -2.65 -0.68
CA ILE A 127 0.26 -2.69 0.77
C ILE A 127 1.63 -2.23 1.24
N THR A 128 1.68 -1.37 2.27
CA THR A 128 2.94 -1.09 2.95
C THR A 128 3.45 -2.38 3.61
N GLY A 129 4.58 -2.90 3.15
CA GLY A 129 5.02 -4.28 3.39
C GLY A 129 5.29 -4.65 4.85
N ARG A 130 5.39 -3.70 5.78
CA ARG A 130 5.54 -3.97 7.24
C ARG A 130 4.23 -4.02 7.99
N TYR A 131 3.12 -3.66 7.34
CA TYR A 131 1.79 -3.74 7.93
C TYR A 131 1.10 -5.01 7.48
N ILE A 132 0.38 -5.62 8.40
CA ILE A 132 -0.56 -6.71 8.16
C ILE A 132 -1.96 -6.11 8.11
N VAL A 133 -2.67 -6.32 7.00
CA VAL A 133 -4.11 -6.07 6.91
C VAL A 133 -4.80 -7.39 7.22
N ALA A 134 -5.18 -7.60 8.48
CA ALA A 134 -5.67 -8.90 8.96
C ALA A 134 -6.93 -9.38 8.22
N ASN A 135 -7.79 -8.46 7.79
CA ASN A 135 -9.00 -8.75 7.03
C ASN A 135 -8.85 -8.46 5.52
N LEU A 136 -7.63 -8.57 4.96
CA LEU A 136 -7.37 -8.30 3.53
C LEU A 136 -8.33 -9.08 2.62
N ARG A 137 -8.60 -10.35 2.94
CA ARG A 137 -9.48 -11.19 2.13
C ARG A 137 -10.91 -10.68 2.08
N GLN A 138 -11.44 -10.23 3.22
CA GLN A 138 -12.75 -9.57 3.27
C GLN A 138 -12.77 -8.31 2.38
N ILE A 139 -11.69 -7.52 2.35
CA ILE A 139 -11.60 -6.31 1.52
C ILE A 139 -11.59 -6.66 0.03
N ILE A 140 -10.79 -7.64 -0.37
CA ILE A 140 -10.68 -8.08 -1.78
C ILE A 140 -11.99 -8.73 -2.25
N ASP A 141 -12.59 -9.57 -1.40
CA ASP A 141 -13.84 -10.27 -1.74
C ASP A 141 -15.01 -9.28 -1.84
N SER A 142 -15.05 -8.25 -1.00
CA SER A 142 -16.07 -7.18 -1.03
C SER A 142 -15.78 -6.04 -2.00
N ALA A 143 -14.65 -6.02 -2.70
CA ALA A 143 -14.33 -4.97 -3.67
C ALA A 143 -15.40 -4.89 -4.78
N PRO A 144 -15.63 -3.71 -5.40
CA PRO A 144 -16.43 -3.61 -6.63
C PRO A 144 -15.88 -4.54 -7.72
N ASN A 145 -16.77 -5.09 -8.56
CA ASN A 145 -16.38 -6.02 -9.64
C ASN A 145 -15.40 -5.37 -10.62
N GLU A 146 -15.66 -4.10 -10.97
CA GLU A 146 -14.81 -3.28 -11.84
C GLU A 146 -14.44 -1.98 -11.11
N PHE A 147 -13.17 -1.61 -11.17
CA PHE A 147 -12.65 -0.30 -10.74
C PHE A 147 -11.32 -0.02 -11.42
N LYS A 148 -10.99 1.27 -11.60
CA LYS A 148 -9.67 1.71 -12.07
C LYS A 148 -8.70 1.94 -10.91
N VAL A 149 -9.17 2.63 -9.89
CA VAL A 149 -8.50 2.84 -8.60
C VAL A 149 -9.51 2.52 -7.50
N TYR A 150 -9.07 1.91 -6.41
CA TYR A 150 -9.85 1.63 -5.23
C TYR A 150 -9.08 2.03 -3.99
N CYS A 151 -9.59 3.06 -3.31
CA CYS A 151 -8.90 3.72 -2.22
C CYS A 151 -9.85 4.05 -1.07
N ASN A 152 -9.29 4.57 0.01
CA ASN A 152 -10.05 5.00 1.17
C ASN A 152 -9.84 6.48 1.45
N TYR A 153 -10.79 7.31 1.02
CA TYR A 153 -10.86 8.72 1.37
C TYR A 153 -11.37 8.87 2.80
N ARG A 154 -10.85 9.89 3.50
CA ARG A 154 -11.35 10.35 4.79
C ARG A 154 -11.48 11.86 4.76
N ASP A 155 -12.59 12.35 5.29
CA ASP A 155 -12.79 13.78 5.51
C ASP A 155 -12.81 14.17 6.98
N TYR A 156 -12.70 13.19 7.88
CA TYR A 156 -12.56 13.41 9.31
C TYR A 156 -11.45 12.52 9.92
N PRO A 157 -10.62 13.03 10.86
CA PRO A 157 -10.59 14.40 11.38
C PRO A 157 -9.90 15.41 10.43
N LYS A 158 -9.22 14.95 9.38
CA LYS A 158 -8.56 15.79 8.38
C LYS A 158 -9.31 15.68 7.05
N LYS A 159 -9.80 16.80 6.52
CA LYS A 159 -10.48 16.88 5.23
C LYS A 159 -9.49 16.63 4.09
N GLY A 160 -9.90 15.92 3.04
CA GLY A 160 -9.03 15.73 1.87
C GLY A 160 -7.95 14.67 2.05
N TRP A 161 -8.11 13.71 2.96
CA TRP A 161 -7.12 12.66 3.21
C TRP A 161 -7.42 11.40 2.39
N MET A 162 -6.38 10.72 1.88
CA MET A 162 -6.46 9.37 1.31
C MET A 162 -5.49 8.44 2.05
N ASP A 163 -5.98 7.29 2.52
CA ASP A 163 -5.09 6.29 3.11
C ASP A 163 -4.19 5.65 2.05
N LEU A 164 -2.87 5.63 2.32
CA LEU A 164 -1.86 5.09 1.40
C LEU A 164 -1.29 3.73 1.84
N TYR A 165 -1.66 3.23 3.02
CA TYR A 165 -1.17 1.93 3.49
C TYR A 165 -1.74 0.74 2.71
N LEU A 166 -2.94 0.89 2.15
CA LEU A 166 -3.65 -0.07 1.30
C LEU A 166 -4.38 0.71 0.22
N VAL A 167 -3.99 0.50 -1.03
CA VAL A 167 -4.64 1.09 -2.21
C VAL A 167 -4.62 0.03 -3.29
N ALA A 168 -5.65 -0.04 -4.11
CA ALA A 168 -5.65 -0.91 -5.28
C ALA A 168 -5.91 -0.16 -6.57
N TRP A 169 -5.44 -0.71 -7.68
CA TRP A 169 -5.68 -0.20 -9.01
C TRP A 169 -5.54 -1.29 -10.06
N THR A 170 -6.01 -1.00 -11.27
CA THR A 170 -5.67 -1.77 -12.47
C THR A 170 -4.48 -1.10 -13.16
N PRO A 171 -3.71 -1.79 -14.02
CA PRO A 171 -2.67 -1.13 -14.80
C PRO A 171 -3.20 0.08 -15.60
N GLN A 172 -4.37 -0.04 -16.23
CA GLN A 172 -5.01 1.10 -16.90
C GLN A 172 -5.33 2.25 -15.92
N GLY A 173 -5.76 1.92 -14.70
CA GLY A 173 -6.04 2.91 -13.67
C GLY A 173 -4.78 3.61 -13.16
N TRP A 174 -3.65 2.90 -13.09
CA TRP A 174 -2.35 3.48 -12.79
C TRP A 174 -2.00 4.53 -13.84
N ASP A 175 -1.93 4.14 -15.11
CA ASP A 175 -1.56 5.01 -16.23
C ASP A 175 -2.43 6.28 -16.28
N GLN A 176 -3.74 6.10 -16.09
CA GLN A 176 -4.68 7.20 -16.15
C GLN A 176 -4.54 8.17 -14.95
N TYR A 177 -4.30 7.68 -13.74
CA TYR A 177 -4.51 8.49 -12.53
C TYR A 177 -3.28 8.71 -11.66
N LEU A 178 -2.37 7.73 -11.61
CA LEU A 178 -1.28 7.67 -10.63
C LEU A 178 0.11 7.68 -11.27
N ASP A 179 0.21 7.45 -12.58
CA ASP A 179 1.49 7.49 -13.28
C ASP A 179 2.23 8.81 -13.02
N GLN A 180 3.51 8.66 -12.70
CA GLN A 180 4.45 9.75 -12.37
C GLN A 180 3.99 10.68 -11.23
N VAL A 181 2.99 10.28 -10.42
CA VAL A 181 2.47 11.12 -9.34
C VAL A 181 3.54 11.51 -8.33
N TYR A 182 4.58 10.68 -8.15
CA TYR A 182 5.67 10.96 -7.21
C TYR A 182 6.33 12.32 -7.44
N HIS A 183 6.38 12.83 -8.68
CA HIS A 183 6.90 14.18 -8.97
C HIS A 183 6.09 15.30 -8.31
N GLU A 184 4.81 15.04 -8.00
CA GLU A 184 3.90 15.96 -7.33
C GLU A 184 3.92 15.78 -5.81
N LEU A 185 4.54 14.71 -5.29
CA LEU A 185 4.54 14.33 -3.87
C LEU A 185 5.74 14.90 -3.11
N ILE A 186 6.03 16.18 -3.30
CA ILE A 186 7.04 16.90 -2.53
C ILE A 186 6.36 17.48 -1.29
N ASP A 187 6.74 16.97 -0.10
CA ASP A 187 6.17 17.44 1.16
C ASP A 187 6.46 18.94 1.35
N SER A 188 5.47 19.69 1.89
CA SER A 188 5.70 21.10 2.18
C SER A 188 6.67 21.27 3.35
N PRO A 189 7.54 22.30 3.38
CA PRO A 189 8.50 22.51 4.46
C PRO A 189 7.87 22.64 5.86
N ASP A 190 6.60 23.03 5.93
CA ASP A 190 5.81 23.13 7.16
C ASP A 190 5.10 21.83 7.57
N GLY A 191 5.19 20.76 6.76
CA GLY A 191 4.53 19.47 6.98
C GLY A 191 3.00 19.50 6.93
N LEU A 192 2.39 20.61 6.50
CA LEU A 192 0.94 20.76 6.41
C LEU A 192 0.35 19.99 5.24
N VAL A 193 1.10 19.87 4.14
CA VAL A 193 0.72 19.13 2.95
C VAL A 193 1.61 17.89 2.85
N VAL A 194 0.99 16.74 3.11
CA VAL A 194 1.64 15.43 3.03
C VAL A 194 1.12 14.65 1.84
N ALA A 195 1.87 13.62 1.44
CA ALA A 195 1.54 12.68 0.37
C ALA A 195 0.06 12.28 0.29
N GLU A 196 -0.59 11.99 1.43
CA GLU A 196 -2.00 11.58 1.47
C GLU A 196 -2.97 12.64 0.92
N HIS A 197 -2.66 13.93 1.10
CA HIS A 197 -3.44 15.04 0.53
C HIS A 197 -3.14 15.21 -0.96
N LEU A 198 -1.87 15.11 -1.34
CA LEU A 198 -1.42 15.34 -2.71
C LEU A 198 -1.95 14.26 -3.67
N VAL A 199 -1.91 12.99 -3.27
CA VAL A 199 -2.47 11.89 -4.07
C VAL A 199 -3.98 12.04 -4.25
N ARG A 200 -4.72 12.45 -3.20
CA ARG A 200 -6.15 12.69 -3.33
C ARG A 200 -6.43 13.86 -4.29
N ARG A 201 -5.72 14.98 -4.15
CA ARG A 201 -5.84 16.13 -5.07
C ARG A 201 -5.54 15.72 -6.51
N ARG A 202 -4.54 14.88 -6.73
CA ARG A 202 -4.21 14.32 -8.05
C ARG A 202 -5.38 13.56 -8.65
N LEU A 203 -5.99 12.64 -7.90
CA LEU A 203 -7.17 11.89 -8.35
C LEU A 203 -8.33 12.82 -8.69
N ASP A 204 -8.61 13.77 -7.80
CA ASP A 204 -9.72 14.72 -7.96
C ASP A 204 -9.49 15.64 -9.19
N ALA A 205 -8.26 16.12 -9.40
CA ALA A 205 -7.87 16.96 -10.55
C ALA A 205 -7.97 16.21 -11.88
N ARG A 206 -7.79 14.89 -11.89
CA ARG A 206 -8.01 14.03 -13.06
C ARG A 206 -9.45 13.54 -13.21
N GLY A 207 -10.39 14.12 -12.45
CA GLY A 207 -11.81 13.83 -12.56
C GLY A 207 -12.18 12.40 -12.13
N PHE A 208 -11.43 11.80 -11.20
CA PHE A 208 -11.72 10.47 -10.71
C PHE A 208 -13.11 10.42 -10.04
N LYS A 209 -13.98 9.52 -10.53
CA LYS A 209 -15.33 9.26 -9.98
C LYS A 209 -15.51 7.82 -9.50
N GLY A 210 -14.41 7.12 -9.21
CA GLY A 210 -14.43 5.71 -8.82
C GLY A 210 -14.72 5.48 -7.33
N PRO A 211 -14.56 4.25 -6.85
CA PRO A 211 -14.86 3.90 -5.47
C PRO A 211 -13.80 4.48 -4.51
N CYS A 212 -14.16 5.57 -3.82
CA CYS A 212 -13.30 6.25 -2.84
C CYS A 212 -13.45 5.72 -1.40
N ARG A 213 -14.11 4.59 -1.20
CA ARG A 213 -14.32 4.01 0.14
C ARG A 213 -14.25 2.48 0.10
N LEU A 214 -13.33 1.91 0.88
CA LEU A 214 -13.25 0.46 1.05
C LEU A 214 -14.54 -0.06 1.70
N ARG A 215 -15.12 -1.15 1.17
CA ARG A 215 -16.39 -1.72 1.67
C ARG A 215 -16.21 -2.37 3.05
N ALA A 216 -15.01 -2.89 3.32
CA ALA A 216 -14.58 -3.31 4.65
C ALA A 216 -13.51 -2.35 5.21
N THR A 217 -13.56 -2.06 6.51
CA THR A 217 -12.55 -1.22 7.19
C THR A 217 -11.29 -2.06 7.42
N PRO A 218 -10.09 -1.60 7.00
CA PRO A 218 -8.84 -2.32 7.23
C PRO A 218 -8.50 -2.52 8.70
N GLU A 219 -8.21 -3.76 9.08
CA GLU A 219 -7.69 -4.18 10.38
C GLU A 219 -6.16 -4.22 10.34
N LEU A 220 -5.52 -3.09 10.68
CA LEU A 220 -4.07 -2.94 10.59
C LEU A 220 -3.34 -3.46 11.83
N ILE A 221 -2.35 -4.34 11.62
CA ILE A 221 -1.36 -4.77 12.60
C ILE A 221 0.01 -4.30 12.15
N GLY A 222 0.74 -3.62 13.03
CA GLY A 222 2.08 -3.11 12.74
C GLY A 222 2.41 -1.81 13.48
N VAL A 223 3.66 -1.39 13.38
CA VAL A 223 4.20 -0.17 13.99
C VAL A 223 4.39 0.91 12.94
N ARG A 224 3.74 2.06 13.10
CA ARG A 224 3.86 3.17 12.15
C ARG A 224 5.26 3.80 12.20
N GLY A 225 5.86 4.00 11.03
CA GLY A 225 7.20 4.61 10.94
C GLY A 225 7.31 6.08 11.41
N ALA A 226 6.20 6.83 11.42
CA ALA A 226 6.19 8.25 11.80
C ALA A 226 6.14 8.50 13.32
N ASP A 227 5.42 7.66 14.07
CA ASP A 227 5.17 7.88 15.51
C ASP A 227 5.54 6.67 16.39
N ALA A 228 6.03 5.57 15.80
CA ALA A 228 6.33 4.29 16.47
C ALA A 228 5.14 3.73 17.28
N LYS A 229 3.90 4.17 17.00
CA LYS A 229 2.71 3.66 17.68
C LYS A 229 2.20 2.40 16.99
N GLY A 230 1.92 1.38 17.77
CA GLY A 230 1.23 0.18 17.31
C GLY A 230 -0.24 0.47 16.98
N TYR A 231 -0.71 0.02 15.82
CA TYR A 231 -2.13 0.09 15.47
C TYR A 231 -3.03 -0.70 16.45
N HIS A 232 -2.46 -1.67 17.19
CA HIS A 232 -3.15 -2.50 18.20
C HIS A 232 -3.08 -2.00 19.66
N SER A 233 -2.73 -0.74 19.91
CA SER A 233 -2.90 -0.18 21.27
C SER A 233 -4.40 -0.05 21.62
N GLY A 234 -4.81 -0.32 22.87
CA GLY A 234 -6.24 -0.44 23.26
C GLY A 234 -7.16 0.72 22.82
N LYS A 235 -6.65 1.96 22.79
CA LYS A 235 -7.39 3.13 22.29
C LYS A 235 -7.69 3.08 20.78
N ASN A 236 -6.82 2.45 19.98
CA ASN A 236 -7.02 2.30 18.54
C ASN A 236 -8.06 1.21 18.21
N ARG A 237 -8.16 0.17 19.04
CA ARG A 237 -9.16 -0.91 18.89
C ARG A 237 -10.58 -0.40 19.13
N TYR A 238 -10.81 0.47 20.13
CA TYR A 238 -12.09 1.15 20.33
C TYR A 238 -12.44 2.06 19.14
N LYS A 239 -11.48 2.87 18.66
CA LYS A 239 -11.68 3.71 17.46
C LYS A 239 -12.01 2.88 16.22
N PHE A 240 -11.37 1.72 16.06
CA PHE A 240 -11.68 0.78 14.98
C PHE A 240 -13.12 0.27 15.08
N MET A 241 -13.54 -0.21 16.25
CA MET A 241 -14.91 -0.69 16.47
C MET A 241 -15.95 0.41 16.21
N LEU A 242 -15.71 1.62 16.73
CA LEU A 242 -16.55 2.78 16.47
C LEU A 242 -16.65 3.08 14.97
N ARG A 243 -15.53 3.10 14.25
CA ARG A 243 -15.53 3.28 12.79
C ARG A 243 -16.32 2.19 12.08
N LYS A 244 -16.10 0.92 12.43
CA LYS A 244 -16.80 -0.23 11.85
C LYS A 244 -18.32 -0.09 12.03
N THR A 245 -18.78 0.26 13.22
CA THR A 245 -20.20 0.51 13.51
C THR A 245 -20.74 1.74 12.78
N LEU A 246 -20.03 2.88 12.83
CA LEU A 246 -20.44 4.10 12.12
C LEU A 246 -20.49 3.93 10.60
N ARG A 247 -19.66 3.06 10.01
CA ARG A 247 -19.74 2.74 8.57
C ARG A 247 -21.06 2.05 8.20
N VAL A 248 -21.58 1.20 9.08
CA VAL A 248 -22.84 0.47 8.86
C VAL A 248 -24.03 1.40 9.09
N VAL A 249 -24.00 2.21 10.15
CA VAL A 249 -25.13 3.04 10.57
C VAL A 249 -25.20 4.37 9.81
N THR A 250 -24.05 4.94 9.44
CA THR A 250 -23.95 6.25 8.76
C THR A 250 -23.00 6.20 7.55
N PRO A 251 -23.37 5.49 6.46
CA PRO A 251 -22.52 5.31 5.29
C PRO A 251 -22.20 6.61 4.53
N TRP A 252 -22.98 7.68 4.73
CA TRP A 252 -22.71 9.02 4.19
C TRP A 252 -21.65 9.79 4.99
N TRP A 253 -21.15 9.29 6.12
CA TRP A 253 -20.12 9.94 6.93
C TRP A 253 -18.74 9.31 6.68
N TRP A 254 -17.78 10.13 6.23
CA TRP A 254 -16.48 9.69 5.66
C TRP A 254 -15.36 9.74 6.73
N ILE A 255 -15.45 8.82 7.70
CA ILE A 255 -14.58 8.71 8.90
C ILE A 255 -13.59 7.53 8.88
#